data_AF-A0A970G550-F1
#
_entry.id   AF-A0A970G550-F1
#
_cell.length_a   1.000
_cell.length_b   1.000
_cell.length_c   1.000
_cell.angle_alpha   90.00
_cell.angle_beta   90.00
_cell.angle_gamma   90.00
#
_symmetry.space_group_name_H-M   'P 1'
#
loop_
_entity.id
_entity.type
_entity.pdbx_description
1 polymer ?
#
loop_
_entity_poly.entity_id
_entity_poly.type
_entity_poly.pdbx_seq_one_letter_code
_entity_poly.pdbx_strand_id
1 'polypeptide(L)'
;MSLLRSKFEEVGRSLLPIIALVLLLAFLFVKPAADVYWRFGIGSLLLLVGLAIFLLGVDLGMNPIGDHMAVEVATAKSRWVVA
;
A
#
# COMPACT_ATOMS: atom_id res chain seq x y z
N MET A 1 -15.73 -1.39 -12.74
CA MET A 1 -15.22 -0.35 -11.82
C MET A 1 -13.75 -0.12 -12.17
N SER A 2 -13.28 1.12 -12.29
CA SER A 2 -11.90 1.40 -12.72
C SER A 2 -10.87 0.76 -11.77
N LEU A 3 -9.78 0.20 -12.30
CA LEU A 3 -8.68 -0.45 -11.54
C LEU A 3 -8.12 0.45 -10.43
N LEU A 4 -8.04 1.75 -10.69
CA LEU A 4 -7.69 2.76 -9.68
C LEU A 4 -8.65 2.74 -8.50
N ARG A 5 -9.97 2.72 -8.76
CA ARG A 5 -10.98 2.75 -7.69
C ARG A 5 -10.89 1.54 -6.78
N SER A 6 -10.66 0.35 -7.32
CA SER A 6 -10.47 -0.85 -6.49
C SER A 6 -9.23 -0.75 -5.59
N LYS A 7 -8.13 -0.15 -6.08
CA LYS A 7 -6.92 0.06 -5.27
C LYS A 7 -7.14 1.07 -4.15
N PHE A 8 -7.87 2.15 -4.43
CA PHE A 8 -8.28 3.10 -3.39
C PHE A 8 -9.19 2.44 -2.32
N GLU A 9 -10.10 1.55 -2.71
CA GLU A 9 -10.95 0.82 -1.76
C GLU A 9 -10.15 -0.19 -0.91
N GLU A 10 -9.22 -0.92 -1.51
CA GLU A 10 -8.33 -1.88 -0.84
C GLU A 10 -7.44 -1.18 0.20
N VAL A 11 -6.79 -0.11 -0.23
CA VAL A 11 -5.92 0.73 0.62
C VAL A 11 -6.74 1.41 1.70
N GLY A 12 -7.88 2.01 1.35
CA GLY A 12 -8.76 2.69 2.30
C GLY A 12 -9.28 1.75 3.39
N ARG A 13 -9.70 0.53 3.04
CA ARG A 13 -10.19 -0.46 4.02
C ARG A 13 -9.12 -0.85 5.05
N SER A 14 -7.85 -0.84 4.65
CA SER A 14 -6.71 -1.18 5.52
C SER A 14 -6.22 0.02 6.34
N LEU A 15 -6.15 1.20 5.73
CA LEU A 15 -5.54 2.39 6.35
C LEU A 15 -6.51 3.24 7.18
N LEU A 16 -7.78 3.35 6.79
CA LEU A 16 -8.78 4.10 7.56
C LEU A 16 -8.88 3.65 9.03
N PRO A 17 -8.91 2.34 9.38
CA PRO A 17 -8.94 1.94 10.78
C PRO A 17 -7.66 2.32 11.53
N ILE A 18 -6.50 2.31 10.86
CA ILE A 18 -5.23 2.71 11.46
C ILE A 18 -5.23 4.22 11.73
N ILE A 19 -5.66 5.03 10.76
CA ILE A 19 -5.79 6.48 10.90
C ILE A 19 -6.76 6.82 12.06
N ALA A 20 -7.90 6.14 12.13
CA ALA A 20 -8.87 6.32 13.19
C ALA A 20 -8.28 5.97 14.57
N LEU A 21 -7.55 4.87 14.67
CA LEU A 21 -6.87 4.47 15.90
C LEU A 21 -5.83 5.51 16.35
N VAL A 22 -4.98 5.97 15.42
CA VAL A 22 -3.97 7.00 15.72
C VAL A 22 -4.62 8.28 16.22
N LEU A 23 -5.69 8.74 15.57
CA LEU A 23 -6.44 9.93 16.01
C LEU A 23 -7.07 9.74 17.38
N LEU A 24 -7.65 8.57 17.65
CA LEU A 24 -8.23 8.23 18.95
C LEU A 24 -7.17 8.30 20.06
N LEU A 25 -6.01 7.66 19.86
CA LEU A 25 -4.92 7.68 20.82
C LEU A 25 -4.33 9.09 20.99
N ALA A 26 -4.21 9.85 19.90
CA ALA A 26 -3.72 11.21 19.93
C ALA A 26 -4.64 12.12 20.77
N PHE A 27 -5.97 12.02 20.60
CA PHE A 27 -6.93 12.81 21.38
C PHE A 27 -6.99 12.40 22.86
N LEU A 28 -6.96 11.09 23.12
CA LEU A 28 -7.20 10.58 24.46
C LEU A 28 -5.95 10.70 25.34
N PHE A 29 -4.79 10.22 24.87
CA PHE A 29 -3.59 10.04 25.69
C PHE A 29 -2.50 11.10 25.46
N VAL A 30 -2.31 11.56 24.23
CA VAL A 30 -1.16 12.43 23.90
C VAL A 30 -1.50 13.93 23.96
N LYS A 31 -2.67 14.32 23.44
CA LYS A 31 -3.10 15.72 23.29
C LYS A 31 -2.05 16.62 22.62
N PRO A 32 -1.60 16.31 21.39
CA PRO A 32 -0.65 17.14 20.67
C PRO A 32 -1.24 18.52 20.31
N ALA A 33 -0.35 19.45 19.94
CA ALA A 33 -0.75 20.75 19.44
C ALA A 33 -1.58 20.65 18.14
N ALA A 34 -2.41 21.67 17.90
CA ALA A 34 -3.38 21.67 16.80
C ALA A 34 -2.73 21.48 15.41
N ASP A 35 -1.51 21.99 15.22
CA ASP A 35 -0.74 21.85 13.98
C ASP A 35 -0.42 20.40 13.64
N VAL A 36 -0.21 19.55 14.65
CA VAL A 36 0.15 18.15 14.47
C VAL A 36 -1.00 17.36 13.86
N TYR A 37 -2.25 17.62 14.28
CA TYR A 37 -3.42 16.97 13.70
C TYR A 37 -3.57 17.30 12.21
N TRP A 38 -3.31 18.55 11.83
CA TRP A 38 -3.40 18.97 10.43
C TRP A 38 -2.31 18.32 9.57
N ARG A 39 -1.07 18.30 10.08
CA ARG A 39 0.06 17.63 9.42
C ARG A 39 -0.18 16.13 9.26
N PHE A 40 -0.74 15.48 10.28
CA PHE A 40 -1.13 14.09 10.20
C PHE A 40 -2.25 13.86 9.18
N GLY A 41 -3.28 14.71 9.16
CA GLY A 41 -4.37 14.64 8.20
C GLY A 41 -3.87 14.72 6.75
N ILE A 42 -3.05 15.73 6.43
CA ILE A 42 -2.45 15.87 5.11
C ILE A 42 -1.55 14.67 4.78
N GLY A 43 -0.68 14.27 5.71
CA GLY A 43 0.22 13.13 5.51
C GLY A 43 -0.56 11.83 5.24
N SER A 44 -1.65 11.59 5.97
CA SER A 44 -2.49 10.41 5.80
C SER A 44 -3.20 10.39 4.43
N LEU A 45 -3.64 11.56 3.94
CA LEU A 45 -4.25 11.68 2.62
C LEU A 45 -3.22 11.43 1.51
N LEU A 46 -2.02 12.01 1.63
CA LEU A 46 -0.91 11.77 0.71
C LEU A 46 -0.52 10.30 0.70
N LEU A 47 -0.53 9.63 1.86
CA LEU A 47 -0.24 8.21 1.96
C LEU A 47 -1.32 7.36 1.30
N LEU A 48 -2.61 7.64 1.52
CA LEU A 48 -3.72 6.95 0.85
C LEU A 48 -3.61 7.03 -0.67
N VAL A 49 -3.41 8.23 -1.21
CA VAL A 49 -3.30 8.46 -2.66
C VAL A 49 -2.03 7.81 -3.21
N GLY A 50 -0.89 8.04 -2.56
CA GLY A 50 0.40 7.52 -2.98
C GLY A 50 0.44 5.99 -2.97
N LEU A 51 -0.10 5.35 -1.93
CA LEU A 51 -0.13 3.89 -1.83
C LEU A 51 -1.07 3.27 -2.86
N ALA A 52 -2.24 3.88 -3.13
CA ALA A 52 -3.15 3.38 -4.15
C ALA A 52 -2.52 3.42 -5.56
N ILE A 53 -1.82 4.52 -5.89
CA ILE A 53 -1.08 4.65 -7.15
C ILE A 53 0.11 3.68 -7.19
N PHE A 54 0.83 3.55 -6.08
CA PHE A 54 1.95 2.61 -5.97
C PHE A 54 1.52 1.17 -6.21
N LEU A 55 0.44 0.70 -5.56
CA LEU A 55 -0.08 -0.66 -5.75
C LEU A 55 -0.62 -0.89 -7.16
N LEU A 56 -1.21 0.13 -7.78
CA LEU A 56 -1.56 0.04 -9.20
C LEU A 56 -0.31 -0.18 -10.06
N GLY A 57 0.78 0.54 -9.78
CA GLY A 57 2.07 0.35 -10.45
C GLY A 57 2.67 -1.03 -10.22
N VAL A 58 2.55 -1.58 -9.02
CA VAL A 58 2.97 -2.96 -8.69
C VAL A 58 2.19 -3.97 -9.52
N ASP A 59 0.85 -3.84 -9.57
CA ASP A 59 -0.01 -4.77 -10.30
C ASP A 59 0.24 -4.74 -11.81
N LEU A 60 0.52 -3.56 -12.37
CA LEU A 60 0.76 -3.40 -13.81
C LEU A 60 2.20 -3.69 -14.22
N GLY A 61 3.16 -3.55 -13.30
CA GLY A 61 4.59 -3.65 -13.59
C GLY A 61 5.25 -4.82 -12.90
N MET A 62 5.37 -4.77 -11.58
CA MET A 62 6.16 -5.76 -10.82
C MET A 62 5.55 -7.17 -10.84
N ASN A 63 4.23 -7.30 -10.70
CA ASN A 63 3.56 -8.61 -10.73
C ASN A 63 3.79 -9.37 -12.04
N PRO A 64 3.51 -8.81 -13.25
CA PRO A 64 3.75 -9.54 -14.50
C PRO A 64 5.23 -9.82 -14.74
N ILE A 65 6.14 -8.94 -14.30
CA ILE A 65 7.59 -9.22 -14.33
C ILE A 65 7.90 -10.44 -13.44
N GLY A 66 7.36 -10.46 -12.22
CA GLY A 66 7.49 -11.58 -11.29
C GLY A 66 6.99 -12.89 -11.87
N ASP A 67 5.80 -12.90 -12.48
CA ASP A 67 5.20 -14.08 -13.08
C ASP A 67 6.05 -14.63 -14.24
N HIS A 68 6.50 -13.76 -15.15
CA HIS A 68 7.35 -14.18 -16.27
C HIS A 68 8.71 -14.71 -15.80
N MET A 69 9.35 -14.02 -14.84
CA MET A 69 10.61 -14.49 -14.26
C MET A 69 10.44 -15.82 -13.54
N ALA A 70 9.35 -16.00 -12.78
CA ALA A 70 9.06 -17.23 -12.07
C ALA A 70 8.90 -18.42 -13.05
N VAL A 71 8.19 -18.23 -14.16
CA VAL A 71 8.04 -19.27 -15.20
C VAL A 71 9.38 -19.60 -15.85
N GLU A 72 10.17 -18.59 -16.22
CA GLU A 72 11.48 -18.81 -16.83
C GLU A 72 12.43 -19.56 -15.89
N VAL A 73 12.48 -19.19 -14.61
CA VAL A 73 13.29 -19.88 -13.60
C VAL A 73 12.80 -21.31 -13.37
N ALA A 74 11.50 -21.53 -13.28
CA ALA A 74 10.92 -22.86 -13.07
C ALA A 74 11.10 -23.82 -14.25
N THR A 75 11.17 -23.29 -15.48
CA THR A 75 11.33 -24.09 -16.71
C THR A 75 12.76 -24.15 -17.23
N ALA A 76 13.69 -23.38 -16.64
CA ALA A 76 15.09 -23.37 -17.00
C ALA A 76 15.72 -24.77 -16.83
N LYS A 77 16.27 -25.32 -17.92
CA LYS A 77 17.11 -26.53 -17.89
C LYS A 77 18.52 -26.21 -17.37
N SER A 78 18.61 -25.72 -16.15
CA SER A 78 19.89 -25.50 -15.46
C SER A 78 20.12 -26.55 -14.38
N ARG A 79 21.35 -27.05 -14.27
CA ARG A 79 21.80 -28.02 -13.26
C ARG A 79 21.70 -27.53 -11.81
N TRP A 80 21.37 -26.25 -11.61
CA TRP A 80 21.34 -25.58 -10.30
C TRP A 80 19.93 -25.14 -9.88
N VAL A 81 18.89 -25.46 -10.65
CA VAL A 81 17.50 -25.24 -10.21
C VAL A 81 17.19 -26.27 -9.14
N VAL A 82 17.10 -25.81 -7.89
CA VAL A 82 16.63 -26.63 -6.78
C VAL A 82 15.10 -26.62 -6.86
N ALA A 83 14.53 -27.76 -7.28
CA ALA A 83 13.10 -28.02 -7.23
C ALA A 83 12.65 -28.25 -5.78
#